data_AF-A0ABD2AIK5-F1
#
_entry.id   AF-A0ABD2AIK5-F1
#
_cell.length_a   1.000
_cell.length_b   1.000
_cell.length_c   1.000
_cell.angle_alpha   90.00
_cell.angle_beta   90.00
_cell.angle_gamma   90.00
#
_symmetry.space_group_name_H-M   'P 1'
#
loop_
_entity.id
_entity.type
_entity.pdbx_description
1 polymer ?
#
loop_
_entity_poly.entity_id
_entity_poly.type
_entity_poly.pdbx_seq_one_letter_code
_entity_poly.pdbx_strand_id
1 'polypeptide(L)'
;MDLHAQYEITIQRIVNLFVEFTEKIKAMKCLTLEKLIDDLNIFKILMEKEMRTTPMIRKTYEIKIRTCQKDLKMAVKDAEALRCSLEEEISKFNEFKEETIIDIAKEESIIQSIKEMAKKKMAEQIEKSEHEIMNICKEHQNKMELLRTEINSFGEKIKLINAENATREKDLRTIRLQVQKKSIDILAKYDRVIGTKHKSLEKLTTTNNTLKEEQEELRTRLIDQNKLYVRLKEEKEKEIMIAFLEKMKHFQQNRAAKIIQKTWRSYRERQLLKRKKKTKRK
;
A
#
# COMPACT_ATOMS: atom_id res chain seq x y z
N MET A 1 46.70 40.70 111.98
CA MET A 1 47.17 40.98 113.36
C MET A 1 46.00 40.78 114.27
N ASP A 2 46.14 39.88 115.22
CA ASP A 2 45.01 39.17 115.81
C ASP A 2 44.28 40.03 116.85
N LEU A 3 43.20 40.69 116.42
CA LEU A 3 42.29 41.45 117.30
C LEU A 3 41.75 40.59 118.45
N HIS A 4 41.79 39.26 118.31
CA HIS A 4 41.39 38.33 119.34
C HIS A 4 42.28 38.41 120.58
N ALA A 5 43.61 38.53 120.38
CA ALA A 5 44.58 38.61 121.47
C ALA A 5 44.46 39.93 122.27
N GLN A 6 44.13 41.04 121.59
CA GLN A 6 43.90 42.32 122.28
C GLN A 6 42.60 42.31 123.10
N TYR A 7 41.53 41.69 122.60
CA TYR A 7 40.28 41.56 123.35
C TYR A 7 40.44 40.69 124.60
N GLU A 8 41.18 39.60 124.48
CA GLU A 8 41.42 38.65 125.58
C GLU A 8 42.26 39.27 126.71
N ILE A 9 43.26 40.09 126.36
CA ILE A 9 44.05 40.87 127.34
C ILE A 9 43.20 41.93 128.05
N THR A 10 42.27 42.57 127.34
CA THR A 10 41.40 43.61 127.91
C THR A 10 40.35 43.00 128.86
N ILE A 11 39.83 41.82 128.52
CA ILE A 11 38.92 41.03 129.38
C ILE A 11 39.64 40.63 130.67
N GLN A 12 40.88 40.12 130.58
CA GLN A 12 41.64 39.70 131.76
C GLN A 12 41.92 40.87 132.72
N ARG A 13 42.16 42.08 132.19
CA ARG A 13 42.35 43.31 133.00
C ARG A 13 41.08 43.75 133.73
N ILE A 14 39.92 43.71 133.07
CA ILE A 14 38.65 44.11 133.67
C ILE A 14 38.20 43.09 134.73
N VAL A 15 38.42 41.79 134.50
CA VAL A 15 38.15 40.74 135.49
C VAL A 15 39.00 40.93 136.75
N ASN A 16 40.30 41.23 136.60
CA ASN A 16 41.18 41.47 137.75
C ASN A 16 40.77 42.74 138.55
N LEU A 17 40.37 43.80 137.87
CA LEU A 17 39.84 45.02 138.50
C LEU A 17 38.55 44.75 139.30
N PHE A 18 37.65 43.91 138.79
CA PHE A 18 36.43 43.52 139.50
C PHE A 18 36.71 42.64 140.73
N VAL A 19 37.71 41.76 140.65
CA VAL A 19 38.15 40.93 141.78
C VAL A 19 38.74 41.81 142.90
N GLU A 20 39.61 42.78 142.57
CA GLU A 20 40.13 43.73 143.57
C GLU A 20 39.03 44.60 144.19
N PHE A 21 38.02 45.01 143.40
CA PHE A 21 36.91 45.83 143.89
C PHE A 21 35.97 45.04 144.81
N THR A 22 35.72 43.76 144.50
CA THR A 22 34.89 42.88 145.35
C THR A 22 35.59 42.46 146.63
N GLU A 23 36.91 42.27 146.63
CA GLU A 23 37.68 42.03 147.87
C GLU A 23 37.70 43.25 148.79
N LYS A 24 37.84 44.46 148.25
CA LYS A 24 37.76 45.71 149.04
C LYS A 24 36.39 45.93 149.68
N ILE A 25 35.31 45.53 149.02
CA ILE A 25 33.95 45.67 149.54
C ILE A 25 33.65 44.65 150.65
N LYS A 26 34.19 43.43 150.58
CA LYS A 26 34.05 42.41 151.64
C LYS A 26 34.60 42.87 153.00
N ALA A 27 35.58 43.78 153.01
CA ALA A 27 36.14 44.34 154.24
C ALA A 27 35.19 45.31 154.98
N MET A 28 34.12 45.81 154.34
CA MET A 28 33.23 46.85 154.90
C MET A 28 31.93 46.36 155.56
N LYS A 29 31.67 45.04 155.68
CA LYS A 29 30.51 44.43 156.39
C LYS A 29 29.20 45.24 156.36
N CYS A 30 28.67 45.49 155.16
CA CYS A 30 27.39 46.19 154.98
C CYS A 30 26.42 45.31 154.18
N LEU A 31 25.30 44.91 154.80
CA LEU A 31 24.32 43.91 154.30
C LEU A 31 23.61 44.30 152.99
N THR A 32 23.67 45.57 152.56
CA THR A 32 23.11 46.06 151.28
C THR A 32 24.02 45.82 150.07
N LEU A 33 25.29 45.44 150.28
CA LEU A 33 26.24 45.21 149.19
C LEU A 33 26.26 43.77 148.66
N GLU A 34 25.71 42.78 149.36
CA GLU A 34 25.63 41.40 148.86
C GLU A 34 24.67 41.24 147.67
N LYS A 35 23.51 41.92 147.69
CA LYS A 35 22.60 41.95 146.53
C LYS A 35 23.23 42.59 145.30
N LEU A 36 24.04 43.64 145.50
CA LEU A 36 24.77 44.28 144.41
C LEU A 36 25.81 43.33 143.80
N ILE A 37 26.43 42.46 144.60
CA ILE A 37 27.39 41.44 144.14
C ILE A 37 26.68 40.36 143.32
N ASP A 38 25.49 39.91 143.73
CA ASP A 38 24.72 38.90 142.98
C ASP A 38 24.19 39.47 141.65
N ASP A 39 23.67 40.70 141.65
CA ASP A 39 23.22 41.39 140.43
C ASP A 39 24.41 41.64 139.47
N LEU A 40 25.59 41.96 140.00
CA LEU A 40 26.82 42.08 139.21
C LEU A 40 27.28 40.73 138.64
N ASN A 41 27.09 39.62 139.35
CA ASN A 41 27.40 38.29 138.83
C ASN A 41 26.43 37.85 137.73
N ILE A 42 25.13 38.15 137.86
CA ILE A 42 24.15 37.91 136.78
C ILE A 42 24.49 38.76 135.55
N PHE A 43 24.84 40.03 135.77
CA PHE A 43 25.30 40.91 134.69
C PHE A 43 26.56 40.37 134.01
N LYS A 44 27.52 39.84 134.77
CA LYS A 44 28.72 39.17 134.23
C LYS A 44 28.37 37.98 133.34
N ILE A 45 27.47 37.10 133.77
CA ILE A 45 27.06 35.90 133.01
C ILE A 45 26.33 36.30 131.72
N LEU A 46 25.43 37.30 131.78
CA LEU A 46 24.73 37.80 130.60
C LEU A 46 25.69 38.47 129.61
N MET A 47 26.64 39.28 130.11
CA MET A 47 27.70 39.89 129.29
C MET A 47 28.60 38.84 128.66
N GLU A 48 29.02 37.79 129.37
CA GLU A 48 29.82 36.70 128.78
C GLU A 48 29.04 35.94 127.69
N LYS A 49 27.73 35.73 127.87
CA LYS A 49 26.89 35.07 126.88
C LYS A 49 26.76 35.92 125.61
N GLU A 50 26.39 37.19 125.76
CA GLU A 50 26.27 38.17 124.65
C GLU A 50 27.60 38.43 123.94
N MET A 51 28.69 38.55 124.69
CA MET A 51 30.04 38.72 124.14
C MET A 51 30.57 37.47 123.44
N ARG A 52 30.00 36.27 123.68
CA ARG A 52 30.34 35.04 122.93
C ARG A 52 29.42 34.79 121.73
N THR A 53 28.13 35.12 121.81
CA THR A 53 27.19 34.97 120.67
C THR A 53 27.45 35.99 119.57
N THR A 54 27.75 37.25 119.91
CA THR A 54 27.96 38.33 118.93
C THR A 54 29.16 38.08 117.99
N PRO A 55 30.34 37.62 118.45
CA PRO A 55 31.45 37.27 117.57
C PRO A 55 31.21 36.01 116.75
N MET A 56 30.45 35.03 117.26
CA MET A 56 30.17 33.78 116.54
C MET A 56 29.19 34.00 115.38
N ILE A 57 28.15 34.82 115.58
CA ILE A 57 27.25 35.27 114.52
C ILE A 57 28.02 36.09 113.49
N ARG A 58 28.94 36.96 113.92
CA ARG A 58 29.79 37.74 113.01
C ARG A 58 30.74 36.88 112.19
N LYS A 59 31.38 35.87 112.81
CA LYS A 59 32.24 34.89 112.11
C LYS A 59 31.45 34.05 111.10
N THR A 60 30.27 33.55 111.46
CA THR A 60 29.42 32.78 110.53
C THR A 60 28.88 33.65 109.38
N TYR A 61 28.55 34.92 109.65
CA TYR A 61 28.17 35.88 108.62
C TYR A 61 29.35 36.22 107.70
N GLU A 62 30.56 36.42 108.23
CA GLU A 62 31.79 36.61 107.44
C GLU A 62 32.11 35.39 106.56
N ILE A 63 31.97 34.17 107.09
CA ILE A 63 32.15 32.94 106.31
C ILE A 63 31.13 32.88 105.19
N LYS A 64 29.84 33.12 105.47
CA LYS A 64 28.80 33.16 104.44
C LYS A 64 29.06 34.23 103.37
N ILE A 65 29.50 35.42 103.77
CA ILE A 65 29.88 36.49 102.83
C ILE A 65 31.06 36.03 101.95
N ARG A 66 32.09 35.41 102.53
CA ARG A 66 33.24 34.91 101.76
C ARG A 66 32.85 33.79 100.81
N THR A 67 31.96 32.88 101.23
CA THR A 67 31.42 31.83 100.36
C THR A 67 30.60 32.45 99.22
N CYS A 68 29.66 33.36 99.52
CA CYS A 68 28.91 34.09 98.49
C CYS A 68 29.82 34.89 97.55
N GLN A 69 30.89 35.51 98.04
CA GLN A 69 31.88 36.21 97.20
C GLN A 69 32.66 35.25 96.31
N LYS A 70 32.99 34.05 96.81
CA LYS A 70 33.66 33.02 96.02
C LYS A 70 32.72 32.47 94.95
N ASP A 71 31.47 32.20 95.29
CA ASP A 71 30.43 31.71 94.37
C ASP A 71 30.10 32.78 93.32
N LEU A 72 30.00 34.05 93.72
CA LEU A 72 29.85 35.18 92.80
C LEU A 72 31.05 35.27 91.84
N LYS A 73 32.28 35.12 92.34
CA LYS A 73 33.49 35.11 91.49
C LYS A 73 33.51 33.92 90.53
N MET A 74 33.01 32.74 90.93
CA MET A 74 32.89 31.60 90.02
C MET A 74 31.79 31.83 88.97
N ALA A 75 30.60 32.28 89.39
CA ALA A 75 29.49 32.58 88.49
C ALA A 75 29.85 33.67 87.47
N VAL A 76 30.64 34.68 87.86
CA VAL A 76 31.17 35.70 86.94
C VAL A 76 32.12 35.07 85.92
N LYS A 77 33.04 34.20 86.36
CA LYS A 77 33.95 33.49 85.43
C LYS A 77 33.19 32.57 84.47
N ASP A 78 32.19 31.86 84.95
CA ASP A 78 31.37 30.97 84.12
C ASP A 78 30.54 31.79 83.12
N ALA A 79 29.99 32.94 83.55
CA ALA A 79 29.29 33.85 82.65
C ALA A 79 30.22 34.44 81.58
N GLU A 80 31.46 34.79 81.93
CA GLU A 80 32.48 35.25 80.97
C GLU A 80 32.87 34.13 79.99
N ALA A 81 33.07 32.90 80.46
CA ALA A 81 33.38 31.76 79.62
C ALA A 81 32.25 31.43 78.63
N LEU A 82 30.99 31.44 79.10
CA LEU A 82 29.81 31.28 78.24
C LEU A 82 29.68 32.42 77.24
N ARG A 83 29.99 33.66 77.63
CA ARG A 83 29.98 34.81 76.71
C ARG A 83 31.03 34.64 75.60
N CYS A 84 32.27 34.27 75.94
CA CYS A 84 33.31 34.00 74.95
C CYS A 84 32.91 32.86 74.01
N SER A 85 32.38 31.76 74.55
CA SER A 85 31.90 30.64 73.72
C SER A 85 30.75 31.05 72.79
N LEU A 86 29.83 31.90 73.25
CA LEU A 86 28.74 32.41 72.43
C LEU A 86 29.27 33.31 71.30
N GLU A 87 30.23 34.20 71.60
CA GLU A 87 30.88 35.06 70.61
C GLU A 87 31.62 34.24 69.54
N GLU A 88 32.32 33.17 69.92
CA GLU A 88 32.97 32.24 68.99
C GLU A 88 31.97 31.52 68.09
N GLU A 89 30.87 31.00 68.63
CA GLU A 89 29.83 30.34 67.85
C GLU A 89 29.12 31.30 66.90
N ILE A 90 28.88 32.55 67.33
CA ILE A 90 28.35 33.61 66.45
C ILE A 90 29.32 33.89 65.30
N SER A 91 30.63 33.95 65.56
CA SER A 91 31.64 34.16 64.51
C SER A 91 31.64 33.02 63.50
N LYS A 92 31.69 31.76 63.97
CA LYS A 92 31.65 30.57 63.10
C LYS A 92 30.36 30.50 62.27
N PHE A 93 29.22 30.82 62.88
CA PHE A 93 27.94 30.85 62.17
C PHE A 93 27.92 31.93 61.09
N ASN A 94 28.47 33.11 61.36
CA ASN A 94 28.58 34.17 60.37
C ASN A 94 29.52 33.78 59.22
N GLU A 95 30.67 33.17 59.52
CA GLU A 95 31.58 32.66 58.49
C GLU A 95 30.91 31.61 57.60
N PHE A 96 30.22 30.62 58.19
CA PHE A 96 29.47 29.60 57.46
C PHE A 96 28.35 30.22 56.61
N LYS A 97 27.65 31.23 57.13
CA LYS A 97 26.59 31.94 56.40
C LYS A 97 27.16 32.65 55.17
N GLU A 98 28.28 33.37 55.31
CA GLU A 98 28.92 34.05 54.18
C GLU A 98 29.43 33.05 53.14
N GLU A 99 30.03 31.94 53.55
CA GLU A 99 30.44 30.87 52.64
C GLU A 99 29.24 30.28 51.87
N THR A 100 28.14 30.01 52.57
CA THR A 100 26.90 29.51 51.96
C THR A 100 26.32 30.50 50.94
N ILE A 101 26.36 31.82 51.24
CA ILE A 101 25.89 32.85 50.30
C ILE A 101 26.76 32.87 49.04
N ILE A 102 28.08 32.78 49.20
CA ILE A 102 29.02 32.74 48.08
C ILE A 102 28.76 31.50 47.20
N ASP A 103 28.53 30.35 47.80
CA ASP A 103 28.28 29.11 47.06
C ASP A 103 26.92 29.13 46.34
N ILE A 104 25.87 29.66 46.97
CA ILE A 104 24.58 29.88 46.29
C ILE A 104 24.77 30.78 45.06
N ALA A 105 25.51 31.89 45.19
CA ALA A 105 25.75 32.79 44.06
C ALA A 105 26.53 32.12 42.91
N LYS A 106 27.48 31.22 43.23
CA LYS A 106 28.19 30.42 42.22
C LYS A 106 27.24 29.45 41.51
N GLU A 107 26.42 28.71 42.26
CA GLU A 107 25.47 27.76 41.70
C GLU A 107 24.43 28.46 40.82
N GLU A 108 23.91 29.61 41.24
CA GLU A 108 23.00 30.44 40.44
C GLU A 108 23.62 30.86 39.11
N SER A 109 24.89 31.28 39.12
CA SER A 109 25.66 31.62 37.91
C SER A 109 25.82 30.42 36.96
N ILE A 110 26.12 29.24 37.51
CA ILE A 110 26.22 28.00 36.73
C ILE A 110 24.88 27.63 36.11
N ILE A 111 23.79 27.68 36.89
CA ILE A 111 22.43 27.39 36.40
C ILE A 111 22.06 28.35 35.26
N GLN A 112 22.37 29.63 35.41
CA GLN A 112 22.10 30.63 34.38
C GLN A 112 22.88 30.34 33.09
N SER A 113 24.17 30.04 33.19
CA SER A 113 25.01 29.64 32.06
C SER A 113 24.49 28.39 31.34
N ILE A 114 24.07 27.36 32.09
CA ILE A 114 23.48 26.13 31.54
C ILE A 114 22.18 26.45 30.79
N LYS A 115 21.31 27.29 31.36
CA LYS A 115 20.05 27.70 30.71
C LYS A 115 20.31 28.44 29.40
N GLU A 116 21.27 29.35 29.37
CA GLU A 116 21.64 30.11 28.17
C GLU A 116 22.24 29.20 27.09
N MET A 117 23.15 28.29 27.48
CA MET A 117 23.73 27.30 26.57
C MET A 117 22.66 26.36 25.99
N ALA A 118 21.75 25.87 26.83
CA ALA A 118 20.65 25.01 26.40
C ALA A 118 19.73 25.73 25.42
N LYS A 119 19.36 26.98 25.73
CA LYS A 119 18.52 27.82 24.84
C LYS A 119 19.19 28.04 23.48
N LYS A 120 20.48 28.36 23.48
CA LYS A 120 21.24 28.54 22.23
C LYS A 120 21.31 27.26 21.41
N LYS A 121 21.65 26.13 22.05
CA LYS A 121 21.72 24.82 21.38
C LYS A 121 20.37 24.37 20.82
N MET A 122 19.29 24.61 21.55
CA MET A 122 17.93 24.35 21.05
C MET A 122 17.60 25.21 19.85
N ALA A 123 17.91 26.52 19.89
CA ALA A 123 17.67 27.41 18.75
C ALA A 123 18.45 26.97 17.50
N GLU A 124 19.74 26.65 17.64
CA GLU A 124 20.57 26.14 16.53
C GLU A 124 20.02 24.81 15.96
N GLN A 125 19.51 23.93 16.82
CA GLN A 125 18.94 22.65 16.36
C GLN A 125 17.62 22.85 15.62
N ILE A 126 16.76 23.75 16.12
CA ILE A 126 15.51 24.12 15.45
C ILE A 126 15.82 24.69 14.07
N GLU A 127 16.72 25.68 13.98
CA GLU A 127 17.09 26.32 12.71
C GLU A 127 17.65 25.31 11.70
N LYS A 128 18.53 24.40 12.13
CA LYS A 128 19.05 23.32 11.27
C LYS A 128 17.93 22.40 10.77
N SER A 129 17.02 22.00 11.66
CA SER A 129 15.91 21.13 11.30
C SER A 129 14.92 21.80 10.34
N GLU A 130 14.64 23.09 10.52
CA GLU A 130 13.79 23.87 9.63
C GLU A 130 14.43 24.00 8.24
N HIS A 131 15.75 24.24 8.17
CA HIS A 131 16.47 24.27 6.90
C HIS A 131 16.45 22.93 6.17
N GLU A 132 16.62 21.83 6.90
CA GLU A 132 16.57 20.48 6.33
C GLU A 132 15.17 20.16 5.79
N ILE A 133 14.13 20.43 6.58
CA ILE A 133 12.73 20.24 6.16
C ILE A 133 12.43 21.11 4.93
N MET A 134 12.84 22.37 4.92
CA MET A 134 12.63 23.27 3.79
C MET A 134 13.30 22.77 2.51
N ASN A 135 14.54 22.26 2.61
CA ASN A 135 15.25 21.68 1.48
C ASN A 135 14.53 20.43 0.95
N ILE A 136 14.12 19.51 1.84
CA ILE A 136 13.38 18.30 1.46
C ILE A 136 12.05 18.67 0.79
N CYS A 137 11.31 19.64 1.34
CA CYS A 137 10.07 20.13 0.76
C CYS A 137 10.28 20.69 -0.65
N LYS A 138 11.35 21.48 -0.85
CA LYS A 138 11.71 22.06 -2.15
C LYS A 138 12.09 20.98 -3.16
N GLU A 139 12.90 20.00 -2.77
CA GLU A 139 13.25 18.86 -3.62
C GLU A 139 12.02 18.05 -4.01
N HIS A 140 11.14 17.78 -3.04
CA HIS A 140 9.89 17.06 -3.28
C HIS A 140 8.98 17.83 -4.25
N GLN A 141 8.84 19.15 -4.07
CA GLN A 141 8.07 19.99 -4.99
C GLN A 141 8.63 19.97 -6.40
N ASN A 142 9.95 20.12 -6.57
CA ASN A 142 10.60 20.02 -7.88
C ASN A 142 10.35 18.65 -8.54
N LYS A 143 10.43 17.56 -7.76
CA LYS A 143 10.13 16.21 -8.25
C LYS A 143 8.67 16.07 -8.70
N MET A 144 7.74 16.63 -7.93
CA MET A 144 6.32 16.62 -8.28
C MET A 144 6.03 17.41 -9.56
N GLU A 145 6.69 18.56 -9.76
CA GLU A 145 6.58 19.35 -10.99
C GLU A 145 7.14 18.61 -12.20
N LEU A 146 8.30 17.94 -12.05
CA LEU A 146 8.87 17.09 -13.10
C LEU A 146 7.94 15.94 -13.50
N LEU A 147 7.42 15.19 -12.51
CA LEU A 147 6.48 14.10 -12.79
C LEU A 147 5.20 14.61 -13.46
N ARG A 148 4.71 15.79 -13.07
CA ARG A 148 3.52 16.39 -13.69
C ARG A 148 3.76 16.79 -15.15
N THR A 149 4.92 17.37 -15.45
CA THR A 149 5.29 17.70 -16.84
C THR A 149 5.48 16.45 -17.70
N GLU A 150 6.05 15.38 -17.13
CA GLU A 150 6.18 14.08 -17.80
C GLU A 150 4.81 13.44 -18.09
N ILE A 151 3.89 13.41 -17.11
CA ILE A 151 2.51 12.93 -17.29
C ILE A 151 1.81 13.72 -18.40
N ASN A 152 1.93 15.04 -18.41
CA ASN A 152 1.34 15.88 -19.44
C ASN A 152 1.92 15.56 -20.83
N SER A 153 3.23 15.41 -20.95
CA SER A 153 3.92 15.02 -22.20
C SER A 153 3.42 13.67 -22.72
N PHE A 154 3.27 12.66 -21.85
CA PHE A 154 2.70 11.37 -22.24
C PHE A 154 1.23 11.48 -22.62
N GLY A 155 0.45 12.30 -21.92
CA GLY A 155 -0.94 12.57 -22.27
C GLY A 155 -1.09 13.17 -23.68
N GLU A 156 -0.20 14.09 -24.05
CA GLU A 156 -0.15 14.67 -25.41
C GLU A 156 0.23 13.63 -26.47
N LYS A 157 1.25 12.80 -26.20
CA LYS A 157 1.66 11.71 -27.11
C LYS A 157 0.52 10.72 -27.35
N ILE A 158 -0.22 10.34 -26.30
CA ILE A 158 -1.37 9.44 -26.42
C ILE A 158 -2.47 10.09 -27.28
N LYS A 159 -2.77 11.38 -27.07
CA LYS A 159 -3.75 12.10 -27.90
C LYS A 159 -3.34 12.12 -29.37
N LEU A 160 -2.06 12.36 -29.66
CA LEU A 160 -1.53 12.36 -31.03
C LEU A 160 -1.67 10.97 -31.67
N ILE A 161 -1.21 9.92 -31.01
CA ILE A 161 -1.31 8.54 -31.51
C ILE A 161 -2.77 8.14 -31.74
N ASN A 162 -3.68 8.53 -30.85
CA ASN A 162 -5.09 8.25 -31.02
C ASN A 162 -5.69 8.98 -32.24
N ALA A 163 -5.28 10.22 -32.50
CA ALA A 163 -5.69 10.95 -33.70
C ALA A 163 -5.16 10.27 -34.98
N GLU A 164 -3.89 9.86 -35.00
CA GLU A 164 -3.28 9.12 -36.11
C GLU A 164 -3.94 7.75 -36.34
N ASN A 165 -4.28 7.04 -35.26
CA ASN A 165 -4.99 5.77 -35.37
C ASN A 165 -6.41 5.96 -35.92
N ALA A 166 -7.11 7.01 -35.49
CA ALA A 166 -8.45 7.31 -35.98
C ALA A 166 -8.45 7.65 -37.48
N THR A 167 -7.46 8.41 -37.97
CA THR A 167 -7.33 8.68 -39.41
C THR A 167 -6.99 7.41 -40.18
N ARG A 168 -6.05 6.62 -39.70
CA ARG A 168 -5.67 5.33 -40.31
C ARG A 168 -6.84 4.35 -40.37
N GLU A 169 -7.64 4.26 -39.32
CA GLU A 169 -8.86 3.43 -39.33
C GLU A 169 -9.86 3.89 -40.39
N LYS A 170 -10.06 5.20 -40.54
CA LYS A 170 -10.97 5.76 -41.55
C LYS A 170 -10.50 5.41 -42.96
N ASP A 171 -9.20 5.50 -43.21
CA ASP A 171 -8.61 5.15 -44.51
C ASP A 171 -8.78 3.66 -44.80
N LEU A 172 -8.48 2.80 -43.83
CA LEU A 172 -8.67 1.35 -43.94
C LEU A 172 -10.14 0.97 -44.18
N ARG A 173 -11.09 1.63 -43.52
CA ARG A 173 -12.53 1.42 -43.76
C ARG A 173 -12.91 1.80 -45.20
N THR A 174 -12.35 2.89 -45.72
CA THR A 174 -12.59 3.34 -47.09
C THR A 174 -12.05 2.34 -48.10
N ILE A 175 -10.80 1.87 -47.91
CA ILE A 175 -10.18 0.83 -48.74
C ILE A 175 -11.01 -0.46 -48.70
N ARG A 176 -11.40 -0.91 -47.50
CA ARG A 176 -12.24 -2.10 -47.32
C ARG A 176 -13.53 -2.01 -48.12
N LEU A 177 -14.21 -0.86 -48.05
CA LEU A 177 -15.47 -0.63 -48.76
C LEU A 177 -15.27 -0.64 -50.28
N GLN A 178 -14.19 -0.05 -50.78
CA GLN A 178 -13.83 -0.10 -52.20
C GLN A 178 -13.56 -1.53 -52.68
N VAL A 179 -12.77 -2.31 -51.93
CA VAL A 179 -12.47 -3.71 -52.26
C VAL A 179 -13.74 -4.54 -52.23
N GLN A 180 -14.56 -4.40 -51.19
CA GLN A 180 -15.84 -5.11 -51.07
C GLN A 180 -16.75 -4.82 -52.27
N LYS A 181 -16.88 -3.55 -52.67
CA LYS A 181 -17.66 -3.17 -53.84
C LYS A 181 -17.14 -3.82 -55.11
N LYS A 182 -15.82 -3.78 -55.35
CA LYS A 182 -15.19 -4.45 -56.51
C LYS A 182 -15.46 -5.96 -56.52
N SER A 183 -15.36 -6.62 -55.37
CA SER A 183 -15.65 -8.06 -55.26
C SER A 183 -17.11 -8.39 -55.57
N ILE A 184 -18.05 -7.59 -55.04
CA ILE A 184 -19.49 -7.73 -55.36
C ILE A 184 -19.74 -7.53 -56.86
N ASP A 185 -19.13 -6.51 -57.47
CA ASP A 185 -19.27 -6.25 -58.90
C ASP A 185 -18.73 -7.40 -59.76
N ILE A 186 -17.61 -8.01 -59.36
CA ILE A 186 -17.03 -9.17 -60.05
C ILE A 186 -17.95 -10.40 -59.91
N LEU A 187 -18.47 -10.67 -58.71
CA LEU A 187 -19.41 -11.75 -58.47
C LEU A 187 -20.68 -11.58 -59.31
N ALA A 188 -21.27 -10.39 -59.32
CA ALA A 188 -22.46 -10.11 -60.12
C ALA A 188 -22.21 -10.31 -61.64
N LYS A 189 -21.02 -9.94 -62.13
CA LYS A 189 -20.62 -10.22 -63.52
C LYS A 189 -20.47 -11.72 -63.79
N TYR A 190 -19.83 -12.45 -62.87
CA TYR A 190 -19.67 -13.89 -62.98
C TYR A 190 -21.02 -14.60 -63.02
N ASP A 191 -21.91 -14.31 -62.07
CA ASP A 191 -23.25 -14.90 -61.99
C ASP A 191 -24.07 -14.62 -63.25
N ARG A 192 -23.97 -13.40 -63.79
CA ARG A 192 -24.62 -13.05 -65.07
C ARG A 192 -24.09 -13.90 -66.22
N VAL A 193 -22.77 -14.00 -66.37
CA VAL A 193 -22.14 -14.76 -67.47
C VAL A 193 -22.48 -16.25 -67.34
N ILE A 194 -22.30 -16.85 -66.16
CA ILE A 194 -22.63 -18.25 -65.91
C ILE A 194 -24.12 -18.50 -66.14
N GLY A 195 -24.99 -17.63 -65.63
CA GLY A 195 -26.43 -17.73 -65.84
C GLY A 195 -26.82 -17.69 -67.32
N THR A 196 -26.20 -16.80 -68.12
CA THR A 196 -26.45 -16.79 -69.58
C THR A 196 -25.93 -18.05 -70.27
N LYS A 197 -24.73 -18.53 -69.92
CA LYS A 197 -24.16 -19.76 -70.50
C LYS A 197 -24.99 -20.98 -70.14
N HIS A 198 -25.47 -21.08 -68.91
CA HIS A 198 -26.33 -22.16 -68.45
C HIS A 198 -27.65 -22.20 -69.24
N LYS A 199 -28.32 -21.05 -69.38
CA LYS A 199 -29.53 -20.94 -70.21
C LYS A 199 -29.28 -21.33 -71.66
N SER A 200 -28.14 -20.94 -72.24
CA SER A 200 -27.77 -21.35 -73.60
C SER A 200 -27.50 -22.85 -73.69
N LEU A 201 -26.84 -23.44 -72.68
CA LEU A 201 -26.60 -24.87 -72.61
C LEU A 201 -27.91 -25.66 -72.52
N GLU A 202 -28.86 -25.24 -71.70
CA GLU A 202 -30.20 -25.84 -71.60
C GLU A 202 -30.93 -25.81 -72.94
N LYS A 203 -30.92 -24.64 -73.62
CA LYS A 203 -31.51 -24.51 -74.97
C LYS A 203 -30.84 -25.43 -75.99
N LEU A 204 -29.51 -25.46 -76.04
CA LEU A 204 -28.80 -26.34 -76.96
C LEU A 204 -29.07 -27.82 -76.66
N THR A 205 -29.10 -28.19 -75.39
CA THR A 205 -29.38 -29.56 -74.94
C THR A 205 -30.78 -29.98 -75.35
N THR A 206 -31.79 -29.14 -75.13
CA THR A 206 -33.17 -29.42 -75.56
C THR A 206 -33.26 -29.54 -77.09
N THR A 207 -32.69 -28.61 -77.86
CA THR A 207 -32.69 -28.70 -79.33
C THR A 207 -31.94 -29.93 -79.86
N ASN A 208 -30.85 -30.34 -79.20
CA ASN A 208 -30.09 -31.52 -79.59
C ASN A 208 -30.89 -32.80 -79.33
N ASN A 209 -31.63 -32.85 -78.22
CA ASN A 209 -32.49 -33.98 -77.93
C ASN A 209 -33.64 -34.09 -78.93
N THR A 210 -34.31 -32.98 -79.28
CA THR A 210 -35.36 -32.99 -80.31
C THR A 210 -34.81 -33.41 -81.68
N LEU A 211 -33.65 -32.90 -82.09
CA LEU A 211 -33.01 -33.30 -83.34
C LEU A 211 -32.61 -34.78 -83.37
N LYS A 212 -32.19 -35.34 -82.23
CA LYS A 212 -31.91 -36.79 -82.12
C LYS A 212 -33.18 -37.62 -82.28
N GLU A 213 -34.28 -37.19 -81.69
CA GLU A 213 -35.59 -37.84 -81.85
C GLU A 213 -36.06 -37.78 -83.31
N GLU A 214 -36.00 -36.61 -83.95
CA GLU A 214 -36.32 -36.44 -85.38
C GLU A 214 -35.41 -37.28 -86.29
N GLN A 215 -34.11 -37.36 -85.98
CA GLN A 215 -33.17 -38.18 -86.73
C GLN A 215 -33.53 -39.67 -86.65
N GLU A 216 -33.93 -40.15 -85.48
CA GLU A 216 -34.31 -41.55 -85.28
C GLU A 216 -35.65 -41.87 -85.95
N GLU A 217 -36.60 -40.93 -85.95
CA GLU A 217 -37.83 -41.05 -86.71
C GLU A 217 -37.57 -41.12 -88.22
N LEU A 218 -36.73 -40.23 -88.75
CA LEU A 218 -36.35 -40.22 -90.17
C LEU A 218 -35.61 -41.50 -90.57
N ARG A 219 -34.72 -42.02 -89.73
CA ARG A 219 -34.05 -43.31 -89.95
C ARG A 219 -35.06 -44.45 -90.04
N THR A 220 -36.04 -44.48 -89.14
CA THR A 220 -37.12 -45.48 -89.14
C THR A 220 -37.93 -45.41 -90.44
N ARG A 221 -38.36 -44.20 -90.84
CA ARG A 221 -39.07 -43.97 -92.10
C ARG A 221 -38.25 -44.39 -93.32
N LEU A 222 -36.95 -44.12 -93.33
CA LEU A 222 -36.05 -44.52 -94.41
C LEU A 222 -35.95 -46.05 -94.52
N ILE A 223 -35.83 -46.75 -93.38
CA ILE A 223 -35.83 -48.22 -93.35
C ILE A 223 -37.12 -48.77 -93.96
N ASP A 224 -38.28 -48.20 -93.59
CA ASP A 224 -39.57 -48.65 -94.11
C ASP A 224 -39.76 -48.32 -95.60
N GLN A 225 -39.31 -47.15 -96.05
CA GLN A 225 -39.27 -46.78 -97.47
C GLN A 225 -38.38 -47.74 -98.27
N ASN A 226 -37.20 -48.09 -97.76
CA ASN A 226 -36.30 -49.04 -98.42
C ASN A 226 -36.94 -50.43 -98.54
N LYS A 227 -37.61 -50.92 -97.48
CA LYS A 227 -38.38 -52.17 -97.55
C LYS A 227 -39.50 -52.11 -98.60
N LEU A 228 -40.19 -50.99 -98.71
CA LEU A 228 -41.25 -50.79 -99.71
C LEU A 228 -40.68 -50.71 -101.14
N TYR A 229 -39.57 -50.00 -101.33
CA TYR A 229 -38.88 -49.90 -102.61
C TYR A 229 -38.40 -51.26 -103.11
N VAL A 230 -37.77 -52.07 -102.25
CA VAL A 230 -37.32 -53.42 -102.59
C VAL A 230 -38.51 -54.28 -103.04
N ARG A 231 -39.63 -54.27 -102.30
CA ARG A 231 -40.85 -54.99 -102.67
C ARG A 231 -41.41 -54.56 -104.02
N LEU A 232 -41.59 -53.25 -104.25
CA LEU A 232 -42.11 -52.74 -105.53
C LEU A 232 -41.16 -53.04 -106.70
N LYS A 233 -39.85 -53.02 -106.46
CA LYS A 233 -38.86 -53.39 -107.47
C LYS A 233 -38.99 -54.86 -107.85
N GLU A 234 -39.10 -55.76 -106.88
CA GLU A 234 -39.33 -57.19 -107.12
C GLU A 234 -40.65 -57.46 -107.85
N GLU A 235 -41.73 -56.76 -107.48
CA GLU A 235 -43.03 -56.84 -108.17
C GLU A 235 -42.92 -56.40 -109.63
N LYS A 236 -42.27 -55.26 -109.89
CA LYS A 236 -42.04 -54.75 -111.24
C LYS A 236 -41.17 -55.71 -112.08
N GLU A 237 -40.13 -56.29 -111.49
CA GLU A 237 -39.30 -57.29 -112.18
C GLU A 237 -40.10 -58.55 -112.53
N LYS A 238 -40.99 -59.01 -111.62
CA LYS A 238 -41.92 -60.11 -111.90
C LYS A 238 -42.90 -59.78 -113.02
N GLU A 239 -43.51 -58.59 -113.00
CA GLU A 239 -44.44 -58.15 -114.06
C GLU A 239 -43.76 -58.09 -115.43
N ILE A 240 -42.55 -57.51 -115.50
CA ILE A 240 -41.75 -57.46 -116.72
C ILE A 240 -41.43 -58.87 -117.22
N MET A 241 -41.05 -59.78 -116.32
CA MET A 241 -40.78 -61.18 -116.65
C MET A 241 -42.03 -61.90 -117.18
N ILE A 242 -43.18 -61.73 -116.52
CA ILE A 242 -44.46 -62.29 -116.96
C ILE A 242 -44.82 -61.78 -118.35
N ALA A 243 -44.79 -60.46 -118.57
CA ALA A 243 -45.10 -59.86 -119.86
C ALA A 243 -44.13 -60.32 -120.97
N PHE A 244 -42.84 -60.54 -120.64
CA PHE A 244 -41.87 -61.11 -121.57
C PHE A 244 -42.17 -62.57 -121.91
N LEU A 245 -42.50 -63.40 -120.91
CA LEU A 245 -42.90 -64.80 -121.10
C LEU A 245 -44.17 -64.93 -121.94
N GLU A 246 -45.16 -64.07 -121.74
CA GLU A 246 -46.37 -64.01 -122.56
C GLU A 246 -46.06 -63.69 -124.02
N LYS A 247 -45.21 -62.67 -124.27
CA LYS A 247 -44.73 -62.34 -125.63
C LYS A 247 -43.98 -63.51 -126.27
N MET A 248 -43.12 -64.19 -125.50
CA MET A 248 -42.40 -65.39 -125.92
C MET A 248 -43.36 -66.53 -126.28
N LYS A 249 -44.37 -66.80 -125.44
CA LYS A 249 -45.39 -67.83 -125.67
C LYS A 249 -46.22 -67.53 -126.92
N HIS A 250 -46.65 -66.29 -127.12
CA HIS A 250 -47.32 -65.87 -128.34
C HIS A 250 -46.42 -66.01 -129.58
N PHE A 251 -45.14 -65.68 -129.49
CA PHE A 251 -44.19 -65.89 -130.57
C PHE A 251 -44.03 -67.38 -130.91
N GLN A 252 -43.91 -68.25 -129.90
CA GLN A 252 -43.84 -69.71 -130.09
C GLN A 252 -45.12 -70.26 -130.74
N GLN A 253 -46.31 -69.85 -130.26
CA GLN A 253 -47.60 -70.23 -130.85
C GLN A 253 -47.71 -69.77 -132.32
N ASN A 254 -47.32 -68.53 -132.62
CA ASN A 254 -47.31 -68.00 -133.98
C ASN A 254 -46.31 -68.74 -134.88
N ARG A 255 -45.14 -69.11 -134.36
CA ARG A 255 -44.15 -69.89 -135.10
C ARG A 255 -44.64 -71.32 -135.35
N ALA A 256 -45.22 -71.98 -134.36
CA ALA A 256 -45.83 -73.29 -134.50
C ALA A 256 -46.97 -73.25 -135.54
N ALA A 257 -47.85 -72.25 -135.47
CA ALA A 257 -48.89 -72.03 -136.46
C ALA A 257 -48.32 -71.85 -137.88
N LYS A 258 -47.26 -71.03 -138.05
CA LYS A 258 -46.58 -70.88 -139.35
C LYS A 258 -45.97 -72.19 -139.85
N ILE A 259 -45.37 -73.00 -138.96
CA ILE A 259 -44.81 -74.31 -139.33
C ILE A 259 -45.93 -75.26 -139.77
N ILE A 260 -47.01 -75.38 -138.99
CA ILE A 260 -48.20 -76.19 -139.31
C ILE A 260 -48.81 -75.74 -140.65
N GLN A 261 -48.97 -74.43 -140.85
CA GLN A 261 -49.47 -73.88 -142.11
C GLN A 261 -48.53 -74.23 -143.28
N LYS A 262 -47.21 -74.13 -143.11
CA LYS A 262 -46.23 -74.47 -144.15
C LYS A 262 -46.25 -75.96 -144.47
N THR A 263 -46.23 -76.83 -143.46
CA THR A 263 -46.29 -78.29 -143.66
C THR A 263 -47.61 -78.72 -144.28
N TRP A 264 -48.73 -78.11 -143.88
CA TRP A 264 -50.04 -78.33 -144.50
C TRP A 264 -50.07 -77.90 -145.97
N ARG A 265 -49.52 -76.72 -146.30
CA ARG A 265 -49.38 -76.26 -147.70
C ARG A 265 -48.54 -77.23 -148.52
N SER A 266 -47.36 -77.64 -148.02
CA SER A 266 -46.50 -78.63 -148.70
C SER A 266 -47.13 -80.03 -148.79
N TYR A 267 -47.96 -80.43 -147.82
CA TYR A 267 -48.74 -81.67 -147.91
C TYR A 267 -49.81 -81.58 -149.00
N ARG A 268 -50.55 -80.46 -149.05
CA ARG A 268 -51.56 -80.18 -150.08
C ARG A 268 -50.94 -80.15 -151.49
N GLU A 269 -49.78 -79.52 -151.65
CA GLU A 269 -49.02 -79.52 -152.90
C GLU A 269 -48.59 -80.93 -153.30
N ARG A 270 -48.10 -81.74 -152.37
CA ARG A 270 -47.75 -83.15 -152.62
C ARG A 270 -48.96 -83.99 -153.03
N GLN A 271 -50.13 -83.76 -152.41
CA GLN A 271 -51.38 -84.43 -152.82
C GLN A 271 -51.83 -84.01 -154.23
N LEU A 272 -51.70 -82.73 -154.59
CA LEU A 272 -51.97 -82.24 -155.94
C LEU A 272 -50.99 -82.80 -156.98
N LEU A 273 -49.70 -82.94 -156.64
CA LEU A 273 -48.69 -83.57 -157.49
C LEU A 273 -48.93 -85.08 -157.67
N LYS A 274 -49.39 -85.79 -156.63
CA LYS A 274 -49.84 -87.18 -156.73
C LYS A 274 -51.05 -87.33 -157.65
N ARG A 275 -51.99 -86.36 -157.64
CA ARG A 275 -53.10 -86.31 -158.62
C ARG A 275 -52.60 -86.08 -160.05
N LYS A 276 -51.63 -85.18 -160.28
CA LYS A 276 -51.07 -84.89 -161.63
C LYS A 276 -50.22 -86.02 -162.24
N LYS A 277 -49.56 -86.86 -161.44
CA LYS A 277 -48.76 -88.00 -161.96
C LYS A 277 -49.60 -89.18 -162.47
N LYS A 278 -50.90 -89.27 -162.16
CA LYS A 278 -51.79 -90.31 -162.73
C LYS A 278 -52.24 -90.02 -164.17
N THR A 279 -52.10 -88.79 -164.66
CA THR A 279 -52.64 -88.35 -165.97
C THR A 279 -51.63 -88.33 -167.12
N LYS A 280 -50.36 -88.70 -166.92
CA LYS A 280 -49.33 -88.73 -168.00
C LYS A 280 -48.89 -90.13 -168.46
N ARG A 281 -49.63 -91.19 -168.08
CA ARG A 281 -49.56 -92.52 -168.73
C ARG A 281 -50.84 -92.71 -169.54
N LYS A 282 -50.85 -92.18 -170.77
CA LYS A 282 -51.66 -92.59 -171.91
C LYS A 282 -51.01 -92.00 -173.15
#